data_AF-A0A1R2BB67-F1
#
_entry.id   AF-A0A1R2BB67-F1
#
_cell.length_a   1.000
_cell.length_b   1.000
_cell.length_c   1.000
_cell.angle_alpha   90.00
_cell.angle_beta   90.00
_cell.angle_gamma   90.00
#
_symmetry.space_group_name_H-M   'P 1'
#
loop_
_entity.id
_entity.type
_entity.pdbx_description
1 polymer ?
#
loop_
_entity_poly.entity_id
_entity_poly.type
_entity_poly.pdbx_seq_one_letter_code
_entity_poly.pdbx_strand_id
1 'polypeptide(L)'
;MGSCCFKKKVLAVPLINDTSERTPPLRIPKWKRGALIGEGAYSKVYECLNLETGELHVVKHIELLGTPQQIFYEVTNLKKEILMLKNLYHKNIVQYLYTEINNDYNGVDIMMEYVSGGSLRHLLNKFGKFEEPIAVLYINQVLEGLKYLHSQGIVHRDIKSANILVTQDGIIKLSDFGASKKIKTEYDEDQDELSRSLKGSPYWMAPEVARQSGHGFAADIWSVGCVMIEMLTGNPPWSSVSRSVKDVFELITSGQTPPIPLDLSETCKKFIEICLQEDPNKRPTAEALLQHDFLKKHLSSDNKFANKP
;
A
#
# COMPACT_ATOMS: atom_id res chain seq x y z
N MET A 1 -23.39 -32.26 29.53
CA MET A 1 -22.18 -32.64 28.78
C MET A 1 -21.63 -31.36 28.16
N GLY A 2 -20.36 -31.06 28.45
CA GLY A 2 -19.81 -29.69 28.50
C GLY A 2 -19.70 -28.99 27.15
N SER A 3 -19.97 -27.68 27.17
CA SER A 3 -19.62 -26.77 26.09
C SER A 3 -18.09 -26.75 25.94
N CYS A 4 -17.60 -27.14 24.76
CA CYS A 4 -16.22 -26.88 24.39
C CYS A 4 -16.09 -25.38 24.09
N CYS A 5 -16.01 -24.56 25.13
CA CYS A 5 -15.56 -23.18 25.00
C CYS A 5 -14.09 -23.23 24.57
N PHE A 6 -13.84 -23.17 23.27
CA PHE A 6 -12.53 -22.77 22.75
C PHE A 6 -12.27 -21.35 23.25
N LYS A 7 -11.53 -21.25 24.36
CA LYS A 7 -10.98 -19.99 24.86
C LYS A 7 -10.34 -19.26 23.67
N LYS A 8 -10.71 -17.99 23.46
CA LYS A 8 -10.05 -17.09 22.49
C LYS A 8 -8.54 -17.25 22.63
N LYS A 9 -7.90 -17.96 21.68
CA LYS A 9 -6.44 -18.04 21.63
C LYS A 9 -5.97 -16.80 20.90
N VAL A 10 -5.30 -15.93 21.64
CA VAL A 10 -4.85 -14.62 21.17
C VAL A 10 -3.39 -14.76 20.74
N LEU A 11 -3.08 -14.38 19.50
CA LEU A 11 -1.71 -14.10 19.07
C LEU A 11 -1.48 -12.59 19.17
N ALA A 12 -1.30 -12.10 20.40
CA ALA A 12 -0.89 -10.72 20.66
C ALA A 12 0.60 -10.70 20.95
N VAL A 13 1.36 -9.83 20.27
CA VAL A 13 2.80 -9.67 20.49
C VAL A 13 3.07 -8.22 20.94
N PRO A 14 3.77 -7.99 22.08
CA PRO A 14 3.95 -6.69 22.74
C PRO A 14 4.27 -5.51 21.79
N LEU A 15 3.72 -4.33 22.14
CA LEU A 15 3.95 -3.02 21.51
C LEU A 15 5.32 -2.40 21.86
N ILE A 16 6.14 -3.06 22.69
CA ILE A 16 7.41 -2.52 23.17
C ILE A 16 8.44 -3.66 23.16
N ASN A 17 9.61 -3.41 22.57
CA ASN A 17 10.79 -4.28 22.63
C ASN A 17 11.38 -4.25 24.06
N ASP A 18 10.66 -4.84 25.02
CA ASP A 18 11.22 -5.14 26.33
C ASP A 18 11.62 -6.62 26.33
N THR A 19 12.93 -6.87 26.31
CA THR A 19 13.54 -8.20 26.35
C THR A 19 13.58 -8.79 27.76
N SER A 20 12.89 -8.20 28.74
CA SER A 20 12.71 -8.83 30.04
C SER A 20 11.57 -9.87 29.98
N GLU A 21 11.90 -11.11 30.37
CA GLU A 21 10.94 -12.20 30.58
C GLU A 21 9.96 -11.85 31.72
N ARG A 22 8.95 -11.01 31.42
CA ARG A 22 7.73 -10.73 32.20
C ARG A 22 6.83 -9.74 31.45
N THR A 23 6.52 -9.98 30.18
CA THR A 23 5.46 -9.20 29.51
C THR A 23 4.09 -9.72 29.97
N PRO A 24 3.29 -8.93 30.72
CA PRO A 24 1.90 -9.29 30.98
C PRO A 24 1.17 -9.48 29.63
N PRO A 25 0.15 -10.35 29.55
CA PRO A 25 -0.60 -10.51 28.31
C PRO A 25 -1.13 -9.15 27.88
N LEU A 26 -0.78 -8.73 26.67
CA LEU A 26 -1.33 -7.52 26.05
C LEU A 26 -2.86 -7.59 26.18
N ARG A 27 -3.42 -6.66 26.95
CA ARG A 27 -4.86 -6.49 27.04
C ARG A 27 -5.33 -5.94 25.70
N ILE A 28 -6.03 -6.75 24.93
CA ILE A 28 -6.72 -6.29 23.72
C ILE A 28 -7.82 -5.32 24.15
N PRO A 29 -7.83 -4.07 23.66
CA PRO A 29 -8.88 -3.13 23.96
C PRO A 29 -10.22 -3.65 23.47
N LYS A 30 -11.29 -3.44 24.25
CA LYS A 30 -12.64 -3.68 23.73
C LYS A 30 -12.90 -2.73 22.57
N TRP A 31 -13.43 -3.23 21.46
CA TRP A 31 -13.77 -2.43 20.30
C TRP A 31 -15.15 -2.78 19.76
N LYS A 32 -15.77 -1.86 19.02
CA LYS A 32 -17.06 -2.06 18.36
C LYS A 32 -16.91 -1.85 16.85
N ARG A 33 -17.33 -2.84 16.06
CA ARG A 33 -17.35 -2.78 14.60
C ARG A 33 -18.35 -1.72 14.12
N GLY A 34 -17.91 -0.90 13.17
CA GLY A 34 -18.67 0.13 12.48
C GLY A 34 -19.01 -0.25 11.05
N ALA A 35 -19.03 0.75 10.16
CA ALA A 35 -19.38 0.58 8.75
C ALA A 35 -18.31 -0.21 7.98
N LEU A 36 -18.75 -0.92 6.93
CA LEU A 36 -17.85 -1.50 5.93
C LEU A 36 -17.31 -0.36 5.06
N ILE A 37 -15.98 -0.26 4.96
CA ILE A 37 -15.28 0.80 4.20
C ILE A 37 -14.45 0.25 3.04
N GLY A 38 -14.25 -1.07 2.98
CA GLY A 38 -13.58 -1.72 1.86
C GLY A 38 -13.87 -3.22 1.82
N GLU A 39 -13.90 -3.79 0.63
CA GLU A 39 -14.13 -5.21 0.42
C GLU A 39 -13.19 -5.71 -0.70
N GLY A 40 -12.50 -6.80 -0.40
CA GLY A 40 -11.68 -7.56 -1.35
C GLY A 40 -12.15 -9.01 -1.40
N ALA A 41 -11.51 -9.82 -2.24
CA ALA A 41 -11.94 -11.21 -2.48
C ALA A 41 -12.01 -12.08 -1.21
N TYR A 42 -11.09 -11.87 -0.27
CA TYR A 42 -10.97 -12.67 0.97
C TYR A 42 -10.85 -11.80 2.23
N SER A 43 -11.10 -10.49 2.11
CA SER A 43 -10.97 -9.58 3.24
C SER A 43 -12.03 -8.49 3.22
N LYS A 44 -12.54 -8.15 4.40
CA LYS A 44 -13.47 -7.04 4.61
C LYS A 44 -12.86 -6.05 5.57
N VAL A 45 -12.92 -4.77 5.23
CA VAL A 45 -12.33 -3.68 5.99
C VAL A 45 -13.46 -2.86 6.60
N TYR A 46 -13.48 -2.76 7.93
CA TYR A 46 -14.49 -2.00 8.66
C TYR A 46 -13.83 -0.88 9.48
N GLU A 47 -14.56 0.21 9.66
CA GLU A 47 -14.29 1.11 10.77
C GLU A 47 -14.54 0.39 12.10
N CYS A 48 -13.85 0.82 13.15
CA CYS A 48 -14.14 0.37 14.50
C CYS A 48 -13.84 1.45 15.53
N LEU A 49 -14.60 1.43 16.63
CA LEU A 49 -14.42 2.32 17.76
C LEU A 49 -13.71 1.58 18.88
N ASN A 50 -12.55 2.06 19.32
CA ASN A 50 -11.93 1.63 20.56
C ASN A 50 -12.79 2.10 21.74
N LEU A 51 -13.38 1.17 22.48
CA LEU A 51 -14.29 1.47 23.59
C LEU A 51 -13.57 1.90 24.88
N GLU A 52 -12.25 1.78 24.91
CA GLU A 52 -11.44 2.23 26.05
C GLU A 52 -10.94 3.67 25.84
N THR A 53 -10.56 4.06 24.62
CA THR A 53 -10.02 5.40 24.32
C THR A 53 -10.99 6.32 23.58
N GLY A 54 -12.02 5.78 22.94
CA GLY A 54 -12.92 6.53 22.06
C GLY A 54 -12.34 6.81 20.67
N GLU A 55 -11.13 6.34 20.37
CA GLU A 55 -10.48 6.53 19.07
C GLU A 55 -11.07 5.62 17.99
N LEU A 56 -11.08 6.12 16.75
CA LEU A 56 -11.43 5.33 15.58
C LEU A 56 -10.20 4.58 15.06
N HIS A 57 -10.40 3.30 14.74
CA HIS A 57 -9.42 2.41 14.11
C HIS A 57 -10.04 1.74 12.88
N VAL A 58 -9.25 0.95 12.17
CA VAL A 58 -9.69 0.07 11.09
C VAL A 58 -9.46 -1.39 11.49
N VAL A 59 -10.41 -2.25 11.16
CA VAL A 59 -10.25 -3.71 11.24
C VAL A 59 -10.33 -4.31 9.84
N LYS A 60 -9.23 -4.92 9.38
CA LYS A 60 -9.20 -5.78 8.20
C LYS A 60 -9.45 -7.21 8.66
N HIS A 61 -10.68 -7.67 8.46
CA HIS A 61 -11.10 -9.04 8.71
C HIS A 61 -10.71 -9.91 7.52
N ILE A 62 -9.98 -10.99 7.76
CA ILE A 62 -9.61 -11.99 6.78
C ILE A 62 -10.32 -13.29 7.14
N GLU A 63 -11.19 -13.74 6.25
CA GLU A 63 -11.96 -14.97 6.43
C GLU A 63 -11.08 -16.18 6.09
N LEU A 64 -11.10 -17.20 6.93
CA LEU A 64 -10.33 -18.43 6.72
C LEU A 64 -11.27 -19.53 6.21
N LEU A 65 -11.22 -19.82 4.92
CA LEU A 65 -12.11 -20.75 4.24
C LEU A 65 -11.37 -21.99 3.76
N GLY A 66 -12.07 -23.13 3.72
CA GLY A 66 -11.57 -24.36 3.12
C GLY A 66 -11.23 -25.47 4.12
N THR A 67 -10.44 -26.44 3.66
CA THR A 67 -10.03 -27.60 4.45
C THR A 67 -9.03 -27.20 5.55
N PRO A 68 -8.85 -28.00 6.61
CA PRO A 68 -7.85 -27.73 7.64
C PRO A 68 -6.44 -27.50 7.07
N GLN A 69 -6.07 -28.18 5.98
CA GLN A 69 -4.79 -27.99 5.30
C GLN A 69 -4.70 -26.62 4.60
N GLN A 70 -5.77 -26.19 3.93
CA GLN A 70 -5.85 -24.87 3.29
C GLN A 70 -5.78 -23.75 4.34
N ILE A 71 -6.58 -23.86 5.40
CA ILE A 71 -6.57 -22.90 6.51
C ILE A 71 -5.18 -22.84 7.17
N PHE A 72 -4.53 -23.98 7.39
CA PHE A 72 -3.18 -24.01 7.97
C PHE A 72 -2.16 -23.26 7.07
N TYR A 73 -2.24 -23.46 5.76
CA TYR A 73 -1.40 -22.76 4.79
C TYR A 73 -1.66 -21.24 4.78
N GLU A 74 -2.94 -20.84 4.74
CA GLU A 74 -3.35 -19.43 4.79
C GLU A 74 -2.89 -18.75 6.08
N VAL A 75 -3.11 -19.37 7.24
CA VAL A 75 -2.63 -18.86 8.53
C VAL A 75 -1.12 -18.72 8.56
N THR A 76 -0.38 -19.64 7.93
CA THR A 76 1.09 -19.59 7.88
C THR A 76 1.56 -18.39 7.04
N ASN A 77 0.94 -18.15 5.88
CA ASN A 77 1.25 -16.99 5.05
C ASN A 77 0.84 -15.67 5.73
N LEU A 78 -0.34 -15.66 6.35
CA LEU A 78 -0.84 -14.49 7.05
C LEU A 78 0.05 -14.10 8.24
N LYS A 79 0.58 -15.08 8.98
CA LYS A 79 1.58 -14.84 10.04
C LYS A 79 2.81 -14.13 9.51
N LYS A 80 3.33 -14.51 8.34
CA LYS A 80 4.48 -13.83 7.71
C LYS A 80 4.14 -12.38 7.37
N GLU A 81 2.95 -12.13 6.82
CA GLU A 81 2.46 -10.78 6.50
C GLU A 81 2.31 -9.92 7.77
N ILE A 82 1.68 -10.45 8.81
CA ILE A 82 1.51 -9.75 10.10
C ILE A 82 2.87 -9.41 10.72
N LEU A 83 3.83 -10.35 10.71
CA LEU A 83 5.18 -10.11 11.24
C LEU A 83 5.92 -9.02 10.46
N MET A 84 5.72 -8.95 9.14
CA MET A 84 6.24 -7.85 8.34
C MET A 84 5.59 -6.52 8.75
N LEU A 85 4.25 -6.46 8.76
CA LEU A 85 3.48 -5.27 9.11
C LEU A 85 3.81 -4.72 10.50
N LYS A 86 3.98 -5.61 11.49
CA LYS A 86 4.27 -5.23 12.87
C LYS A 86 5.55 -4.39 13.03
N ASN A 87 6.52 -4.60 12.14
CA ASN A 87 7.82 -3.93 12.21
C ASN A 87 7.89 -2.64 11.38
N LEU A 88 6.77 -2.24 10.75
CA LEU A 88 6.70 -1.00 9.98
C LEU A 88 6.24 0.16 10.87
N TYR A 89 7.05 1.20 10.90
CA TYR A 89 6.78 2.45 11.62
C TYR A 89 7.30 3.63 10.82
N HIS A 90 6.38 4.36 10.17
CA HIS A 90 6.72 5.53 9.38
C HIS A 90 5.49 6.42 9.17
N LYS A 91 5.67 7.75 9.15
CA LYS A 91 4.55 8.71 9.01
C LYS A 91 3.69 8.46 7.76
N ASN A 92 4.30 7.99 6.67
CA ASN A 92 3.64 7.69 5.40
C ASN A 92 3.29 6.22 5.16
N ILE A 93 3.21 5.41 6.21
CA ILE A 93 2.76 4.03 6.17
C ILE A 93 1.58 3.88 7.14
N VAL A 94 0.53 3.16 6.76
CA VAL A 94 -0.56 2.84 7.69
C VAL A 94 -0.04 1.95 8.80
N GLN A 95 -0.18 2.42 10.03
CA GLN A 95 0.32 1.79 11.23
C GLN A 95 -0.51 0.55 11.60
N TYR A 96 0.19 -0.58 11.70
CA TYR A 96 -0.32 -1.77 12.38
C TYR A 96 -0.45 -1.52 13.89
N LEU A 97 -1.57 -1.92 14.49
CA LEU A 97 -1.81 -1.82 15.93
C LEU A 97 -1.67 -3.18 16.62
N TYR A 98 -2.52 -4.13 16.25
CA TYR A 98 -2.52 -5.49 16.80
C TYR A 98 -3.33 -6.45 15.91
N THR A 99 -3.26 -7.75 16.21
CA THR A 99 -4.05 -8.78 15.55
C THR A 99 -4.78 -9.60 16.59
N GLU A 100 -5.99 -10.04 16.28
CA GLU A 100 -6.70 -11.04 17.07
C GLU A 100 -7.32 -12.15 16.21
N ILE A 101 -7.50 -13.32 16.80
CA ILE A 101 -8.24 -14.41 16.17
C ILE A 101 -9.71 -14.19 16.48
N ASN A 102 -10.50 -14.02 15.44
CA ASN A 102 -11.93 -13.82 15.57
C ASN A 102 -12.66 -15.17 15.43
N ASN A 103 -12.93 -15.79 16.57
CA ASN A 103 -13.65 -17.06 16.63
C ASN A 103 -15.12 -16.92 16.18
N ASP A 104 -15.72 -15.73 16.30
CA ASP A 104 -17.13 -15.50 15.98
C ASP A 104 -17.36 -15.39 14.46
N TYR A 105 -16.32 -15.02 13.71
CA TYR A 105 -16.36 -14.82 12.26
C TYR A 105 -15.39 -15.73 11.48
N ASN A 106 -14.87 -16.78 12.13
CA ASN A 106 -13.95 -17.76 11.52
C ASN A 106 -12.80 -17.12 10.73
N GLY A 107 -12.03 -16.24 11.38
CA GLY A 107 -11.01 -15.48 10.68
C GLY A 107 -10.01 -14.78 11.59
N VAL A 108 -9.22 -13.89 10.99
CA VAL A 108 -8.20 -13.08 11.64
C VAL A 108 -8.53 -11.61 11.44
N ASP A 109 -8.53 -10.85 12.53
CA ASP A 109 -8.76 -9.41 12.52
C ASP A 109 -7.41 -8.69 12.69
N ILE A 110 -7.02 -7.91 11.69
CA ILE A 110 -5.84 -7.04 11.73
C ILE A 110 -6.30 -5.61 12.01
N MET A 111 -5.90 -5.08 13.16
CA MET A 111 -6.23 -3.74 13.60
C MET A 111 -5.16 -2.75 13.14
N MET A 112 -5.60 -1.65 12.55
CA MET A 112 -4.75 -0.62 11.95
C MET A 112 -5.24 0.76 12.34
N GLU A 113 -4.39 1.78 12.24
CA GLU A 113 -4.80 3.16 12.41
C GLU A 113 -5.91 3.54 11.41
N TYR A 114 -6.79 4.45 11.81
CA TYR A 114 -7.77 5.05 10.93
C TYR A 114 -7.20 6.28 10.21
N VAL A 115 -7.39 6.36 8.90
CA VAL A 115 -6.95 7.50 8.08
C VAL A 115 -8.17 8.25 7.55
N SER A 116 -8.39 9.46 8.06
CA SER A 116 -9.69 10.14 8.02
C SER A 116 -10.12 10.74 6.67
N GLY A 117 -9.22 10.96 5.73
CA GLY A 117 -9.53 11.55 4.42
C GLY A 117 -9.85 10.53 3.33
N GLY A 118 -9.85 9.23 3.64
CA GLY A 118 -10.06 8.16 2.68
C GLY A 118 -8.89 7.98 1.71
N SER A 119 -9.14 7.31 0.58
CA SER A 119 -8.12 7.07 -0.43
C SER A 119 -7.96 8.23 -1.41
N LEU A 120 -6.80 8.31 -2.04
CA LEU A 120 -6.53 9.23 -3.13
C LEU A 120 -7.53 9.04 -4.28
N ARG A 121 -7.95 7.79 -4.54
CA ARG A 121 -9.04 7.50 -5.49
C ARG A 121 -10.36 8.15 -5.09
N HIS A 122 -10.70 8.12 -3.80
CA HIS A 122 -11.89 8.79 -3.28
C HIS A 122 -11.80 10.31 -3.49
N LEU A 123 -10.65 10.92 -3.19
CA LEU A 123 -10.41 12.34 -3.44
C LEU A 123 -10.55 12.71 -4.92
N LEU A 124 -9.98 11.92 -5.83
CA LEU A 124 -10.11 12.14 -7.28
C LEU A 124 -11.57 12.00 -7.76
N ASN A 125 -12.34 11.07 -7.20
CA ASN A 125 -13.76 10.96 -7.52
C ASN A 125 -14.57 12.17 -7.03
N LYS A 126 -14.18 12.75 -5.90
CA LYS A 126 -14.89 13.86 -5.26
C LYS A 126 -14.53 15.23 -5.84
N PHE A 127 -13.26 15.45 -6.17
CA PHE A 127 -12.73 16.76 -6.56
C PHE A 127 -12.21 16.81 -8.00
N GLY A 128 -12.17 15.69 -8.72
CA GLY A 128 -11.58 15.61 -10.05
C GLY A 128 -10.05 15.53 -10.01
N LYS A 129 -9.42 15.86 -11.14
CA LYS A 129 -7.96 15.89 -11.26
C LYS A 129 -7.32 16.93 -10.34
N PHE A 130 -6.07 16.71 -9.97
CA PHE A 130 -5.27 17.67 -9.23
C PHE A 130 -4.34 18.46 -10.15
N GLU A 131 -4.03 19.67 -9.74
CA GLU A 131 -2.96 20.47 -10.33
C GLU A 131 -1.58 19.95 -9.92
N GLU A 132 -0.56 20.19 -10.75
CA GLU A 132 0.80 19.70 -10.53
C GLU A 132 1.36 19.96 -9.12
N PRO A 133 1.18 21.14 -8.49
CA PRO A 133 1.72 21.38 -7.14
C PRO A 133 1.17 20.40 -6.09
N ILE A 134 -0.12 20.11 -6.12
CA ILE A 134 -0.75 19.16 -5.18
C ILE A 134 -0.30 17.73 -5.48
N ALA A 135 -0.25 17.36 -6.77
CA ALA A 135 0.25 16.05 -7.18
C ALA A 135 1.69 15.83 -6.71
N VAL A 136 2.56 16.84 -6.81
CA VAL A 136 3.95 16.81 -6.32
C VAL A 136 4.02 16.63 -4.81
N LEU A 137 3.22 17.37 -4.03
CA LEU A 137 3.17 17.24 -2.57
C LEU A 137 2.82 15.81 -2.15
N TYR A 138 1.87 15.18 -2.83
CA TYR A 138 1.49 13.79 -2.55
C TYR A 138 2.52 12.78 -3.04
N ILE A 139 3.06 12.92 -4.26
CA ILE A 139 4.12 12.04 -4.77
C ILE A 139 5.36 12.06 -3.88
N ASN A 140 5.76 13.23 -3.37
CA ASN A 140 6.89 13.32 -2.45
C ASN A 140 6.68 12.44 -1.22
N GLN A 141 5.50 12.49 -0.60
CA GLN A 141 5.17 11.66 0.55
C GLN A 141 5.03 10.16 0.22
N VAL A 142 4.49 9.82 -0.96
CA VAL A 142 4.49 8.43 -1.47
C VAL A 142 5.91 7.90 -1.57
N LEU A 143 6.83 8.69 -2.14
CA LEU A 143 8.23 8.33 -2.28
C LEU A 143 8.95 8.24 -0.93
N GLU A 144 8.62 9.07 0.07
CA GLU A 144 9.12 8.93 1.44
C GLU A 144 8.70 7.59 2.05
N GLY A 145 7.43 7.19 1.88
CA GLY A 145 6.95 5.87 2.30
C GLY A 145 7.64 4.72 1.57
N LEU A 146 7.79 4.80 0.25
CA LEU A 146 8.48 3.78 -0.54
C LEU A 146 9.96 3.68 -0.22
N LYS A 147 10.66 4.80 -0.02
CA LYS A 147 12.07 4.80 0.43
C LYS A 147 12.20 4.02 1.74
N TYR A 148 11.31 4.25 2.69
CA TYR A 148 11.30 3.50 3.95
C TYR A 148 11.08 2.00 3.71
N LEU A 149 10.05 1.60 2.96
CA LEU A 149 9.77 0.19 2.68
C LEU A 149 10.93 -0.51 1.95
N HIS A 150 11.48 0.14 0.92
CA HIS A 150 12.59 -0.39 0.13
C HIS A 150 13.84 -0.55 1.00
N SER A 151 14.10 0.35 1.96
CA SER A 151 15.18 0.21 2.94
C SER A 151 15.01 -0.98 3.89
N GLN A 152 13.77 -1.43 4.12
CA GLN A 152 13.44 -2.63 4.90
C GLN A 152 13.44 -3.90 4.03
N GLY A 153 13.80 -3.79 2.75
CA GLY A 153 13.78 -4.88 1.79
C GLY A 153 12.38 -5.28 1.36
N ILE A 154 11.38 -4.39 1.44
CA ILE A 154 9.98 -4.70 1.16
C ILE A 154 9.55 -4.02 -0.14
N VAL A 155 8.98 -4.79 -1.07
CA VAL A 155 8.32 -4.29 -2.28
C VAL A 155 6.82 -4.23 -2.02
N HIS A 156 6.17 -3.11 -2.33
CA HIS A 156 4.74 -2.95 -2.06
C HIS A 156 3.87 -3.76 -3.04
N ARG A 157 4.18 -3.69 -4.34
CA ARG A 157 3.54 -4.44 -5.46
C ARG A 157 2.09 -4.08 -5.82
N ASP A 158 1.48 -3.11 -5.16
CA ASP A 158 0.12 -2.66 -5.49
C ASP A 158 -0.07 -1.16 -5.19
N ILE A 159 0.92 -0.36 -5.59
CA ILE A 159 0.85 1.10 -5.52
C ILE A 159 -0.17 1.59 -6.56
N LYS A 160 -1.24 2.20 -6.06
CA LYS A 160 -2.35 2.79 -6.84
C LYS A 160 -3.10 3.77 -5.96
N SER A 161 -3.85 4.70 -6.54
CA SER A 161 -4.60 5.71 -5.76
C SER A 161 -5.57 5.13 -4.74
N ALA A 162 -6.10 3.92 -4.96
CA ALA A 162 -7.01 3.26 -4.01
C ALA A 162 -6.31 2.77 -2.74
N ASN A 163 -5.00 2.49 -2.80
CA ASN A 163 -4.19 2.02 -1.67
C ASN A 163 -3.34 3.13 -1.04
N ILE A 164 -3.47 4.36 -1.51
CA ILE A 164 -2.81 5.54 -0.97
C ILE A 164 -3.88 6.32 -0.20
N LEU A 165 -3.77 6.38 1.12
CA LEU A 165 -4.72 7.09 1.98
C LEU A 165 -4.21 8.50 2.30
N VAL A 166 -5.13 9.40 2.65
CA VAL A 166 -4.86 10.80 3.01
C VAL A 166 -5.51 11.12 4.35
N THR A 167 -4.79 11.75 5.27
CA THR A 167 -5.39 12.35 6.48
C THR A 167 -6.06 13.68 6.15
N GLN A 168 -6.92 14.20 7.04
CA GLN A 168 -7.48 15.55 6.88
C GLN A 168 -6.43 16.66 6.75
N ASP A 169 -5.24 16.47 7.34
CA ASP A 169 -4.11 17.40 7.24
C ASP A 169 -3.25 17.22 5.97
N GLY A 170 -3.68 16.37 5.03
CA GLY A 170 -2.97 16.13 3.77
C GLY A 170 -1.76 15.20 3.89
N ILE A 171 -1.66 14.42 4.97
CA ILE A 171 -0.59 13.43 5.13
C ILE A 171 -0.96 12.15 4.38
N ILE A 172 -0.08 11.73 3.47
CA ILE A 172 -0.23 10.49 2.70
C ILE A 172 0.21 9.30 3.52
N LYS A 173 -0.54 8.18 3.46
CA LYS A 173 -0.18 6.89 4.07
C LYS A 173 -0.39 5.75 3.08
N LEU A 174 0.65 4.96 2.81
CA LEU A 174 0.54 3.73 2.02
C LEU A 174 -0.15 2.64 2.83
N SER A 175 -1.10 1.96 2.20
CA SER A 175 -1.98 0.96 2.81
C SER A 175 -2.04 -0.32 1.95
N ASP A 176 -2.67 -1.36 2.49
CA ASP A 176 -2.92 -2.65 1.84
C ASP A 176 -1.66 -3.38 1.33
N PHE A 177 -0.98 -4.00 2.29
CA PHE A 177 0.23 -4.78 2.05
C PHE A 177 -0.02 -6.25 1.67
N GLY A 178 -1.26 -6.62 1.32
CA GLY A 178 -1.61 -8.02 1.00
C GLY A 178 -0.91 -8.58 -0.25
N ALA A 179 -0.44 -7.70 -1.12
CA ALA A 179 0.41 -8.05 -2.27
C ALA A 179 1.91 -7.92 -1.98
N SER A 180 2.30 -7.31 -0.87
CA SER A 180 3.69 -6.96 -0.58
C SER A 180 4.53 -8.18 -0.26
N LYS A 181 5.83 -8.08 -0.55
CA LYS A 181 6.79 -9.17 -0.33
C LYS A 181 8.12 -8.62 0.15
N LYS A 182 8.67 -9.24 1.19
CA LYS A 182 10.05 -9.00 1.63
C LYS A 182 10.99 -9.73 0.69
N ILE A 183 11.90 -9.02 0.03
CA ILE A 183 13.00 -9.61 -0.73
C ILE A 183 13.96 -10.22 0.29
N LYS A 184 14.07 -11.55 0.27
CA LYS A 184 15.12 -12.24 1.02
C LYS A 184 16.41 -12.16 0.21
N THR A 185 17.55 -12.01 0.87
CA THR A 185 18.88 -11.97 0.25
C THR A 185 19.17 -13.25 -0.55
N GLU A 186 20.14 -13.20 -1.46
CA GLU A 186 20.47 -14.15 -2.54
C GLU A 186 20.58 -15.66 -2.20
N TYR A 187 20.43 -16.06 -0.94
CA TYR A 187 20.63 -17.43 -0.45
C TYR A 187 19.36 -18.23 -0.17
N ASP A 188 18.16 -17.68 -0.41
CA ASP A 188 16.90 -18.43 -0.22
C ASP A 188 16.31 -18.93 -1.55
N GLU A 189 16.00 -20.22 -1.60
CA GLU A 189 15.45 -20.98 -2.75
C GLU A 189 14.08 -20.45 -3.28
N ASP A 190 13.49 -19.44 -2.62
CA ASP A 190 12.20 -18.82 -2.93
C ASP A 190 12.26 -17.69 -4.00
N GLN A 191 13.41 -17.45 -4.66
CA GLN A 191 13.50 -16.45 -5.75
C GLN A 191 12.54 -16.75 -6.91
N ASP A 192 12.20 -18.03 -7.11
CA ASP A 192 11.27 -18.50 -8.14
C ASP A 192 9.79 -18.15 -7.85
N GLU A 193 9.39 -18.02 -6.58
CA GLU A 193 8.06 -17.52 -6.20
C GLU A 193 7.95 -16.00 -6.28
N LEU A 194 9.08 -15.31 -6.15
CA LEU A 194 9.18 -13.90 -6.49
C LEU A 194 8.78 -13.89 -8.00
N SER A 195 9.60 -14.43 -8.89
CA SER A 195 9.51 -14.20 -10.35
C SER A 195 8.16 -14.54 -11.00
N ARG A 196 7.39 -15.51 -10.48
CA ARG A 196 6.15 -16.04 -11.12
C ARG A 196 4.83 -15.48 -10.53
N SER A 197 4.94 -14.59 -9.55
CA SER A 197 3.91 -13.75 -8.93
C SER A 197 3.04 -12.81 -9.78
N LEU A 198 1.94 -13.18 -10.45
CA LEU A 198 1.00 -12.15 -10.96
C LEU A 198 0.16 -11.54 -9.82
N LYS A 199 0.68 -10.52 -9.14
CA LYS A 199 -0.05 -9.69 -8.17
C LYS A 199 0.06 -8.21 -8.53
N GLY A 200 -0.99 -7.46 -8.24
CA GLY A 200 -1.10 -6.01 -8.48
C GLY A 200 -2.27 -5.66 -9.38
N SER A 201 -2.56 -4.37 -9.48
CA SER A 201 -3.67 -3.85 -10.28
C SER A 201 -3.22 -3.59 -11.73
N PRO A 202 -3.82 -4.22 -12.76
CA PRO A 202 -3.29 -4.24 -14.13
C PRO A 202 -2.95 -2.87 -14.73
N TYR A 203 -3.73 -1.83 -14.43
CA TYR A 203 -3.52 -0.48 -14.96
C TYR A 203 -2.26 0.23 -14.44
N TRP A 204 -1.69 -0.21 -13.30
CA TRP A 204 -0.46 0.35 -12.71
C TRP A 204 0.72 -0.63 -12.77
N MET A 205 0.54 -1.76 -13.47
CA MET A 205 1.50 -2.86 -13.52
C MET A 205 2.68 -2.51 -14.43
N ALA A 206 3.90 -2.79 -13.97
CA ALA A 206 5.12 -2.59 -14.75
C ALA A 206 5.30 -3.68 -15.83
N PRO A 207 5.99 -3.40 -16.95
CA PRO A 207 6.20 -4.35 -18.04
C PRO A 207 6.84 -5.66 -17.60
N GLU A 208 7.85 -5.62 -16.73
CA GLU A 208 8.52 -6.81 -16.23
C GLU A 208 7.62 -7.69 -15.35
N VAL A 209 6.67 -7.07 -14.65
CA VAL A 209 5.66 -7.78 -13.82
C VAL A 209 4.65 -8.46 -14.73
N ALA A 210 4.16 -7.75 -15.75
CA ALA A 210 3.20 -8.30 -16.71
C ALA A 210 3.82 -9.45 -17.53
N ARG A 211 5.09 -9.33 -17.90
CA ARG A 211 5.86 -10.37 -18.62
C ARG A 211 6.35 -11.50 -17.72
N GLN A 212 6.14 -11.42 -16.41
CA GLN A 212 6.66 -12.36 -15.41
C GLN A 212 8.19 -12.55 -15.50
N SER A 213 8.90 -11.53 -15.97
CA SER A 213 10.37 -11.54 -16.12
C SER A 213 11.09 -10.91 -14.93
N GLY A 214 10.34 -10.30 -14.01
CA GLY A 214 10.88 -9.71 -12.79
C GLY A 214 9.82 -8.89 -12.05
N HIS A 215 10.09 -8.60 -10.79
CA HIS A 215 9.32 -7.67 -9.97
C HIS A 215 10.19 -7.36 -8.76
N GLY A 216 10.31 -6.07 -8.46
CA GLY A 216 11.26 -5.56 -7.48
C GLY A 216 10.94 -4.10 -7.17
N PHE A 217 11.85 -3.41 -6.50
CA PHE A 217 11.65 -2.01 -6.11
C PHE A 217 11.33 -1.10 -7.30
N ALA A 218 11.92 -1.35 -8.48
CA ALA A 218 11.67 -0.61 -9.71
C ALA A 218 10.22 -0.73 -10.23
N ALA A 219 9.51 -1.81 -9.89
CA ALA A 219 8.11 -1.97 -10.26
C ALA A 219 7.21 -1.00 -9.47
N ASP A 220 7.50 -0.77 -8.18
CA ASP A 220 6.79 0.26 -7.40
C ASP A 220 7.01 1.66 -8.01
N ILE A 221 8.20 1.94 -8.56
CA ILE A 221 8.52 3.22 -9.21
C ILE A 221 7.73 3.43 -10.50
N TRP A 222 7.54 2.39 -11.29
CA TRP A 222 6.62 2.45 -12.44
C TRP A 222 5.21 2.82 -11.98
N SER A 223 4.70 2.14 -10.94
CA SER A 223 3.39 2.42 -10.38
C SER A 223 3.26 3.84 -9.82
N VAL A 224 4.34 4.45 -9.32
CA VAL A 224 4.38 5.89 -8.95
C VAL A 224 4.14 6.78 -10.16
N GLY A 225 4.78 6.50 -11.31
CA GLY A 225 4.53 7.21 -12.56
C GLY A 225 3.06 7.11 -13.00
N CYS A 226 2.48 5.93 -12.88
CA CYS A 226 1.05 5.71 -13.11
C CYS A 226 0.16 6.52 -12.15
N VAL A 227 0.47 6.55 -10.85
CA VAL A 227 -0.28 7.35 -9.86
C VAL A 227 -0.18 8.86 -10.15
N MET A 228 0.98 9.34 -10.64
CA MET A 228 1.12 10.74 -11.06
C MET A 228 0.17 11.06 -12.22
N ILE A 229 0.12 10.22 -13.27
CA ILE A 229 -0.84 10.37 -14.38
C ILE A 229 -2.27 10.34 -13.85
N GLU A 230 -2.58 9.43 -12.94
CA GLU A 230 -3.92 9.29 -12.38
C GLU A 230 -4.35 10.56 -11.61
N MET A 231 -3.46 11.17 -10.84
CA MET A 231 -3.76 12.43 -10.16
C MET A 231 -3.99 13.58 -11.14
N LEU A 232 -3.17 13.69 -12.18
CA LEU A 232 -3.21 14.79 -13.14
C LEU A 232 -4.35 14.65 -14.17
N THR A 233 -4.93 13.47 -14.31
CA THR A 233 -6.04 13.21 -15.25
C THR A 233 -7.36 12.94 -14.55
N GLY A 234 -7.33 12.58 -13.26
CA GLY A 234 -8.48 12.07 -12.52
C GLY A 234 -8.88 10.63 -12.88
N ASN A 235 -8.20 9.99 -13.84
CA ASN A 235 -8.61 8.72 -14.43
C ASN A 235 -7.50 7.66 -14.35
N PRO A 236 -7.82 6.36 -14.45
CA PRO A 236 -6.81 5.32 -14.54
C PRO A 236 -5.80 5.57 -15.68
N PRO A 237 -4.50 5.22 -15.53
CA PRO A 237 -3.42 5.65 -16.43
C PRO A 237 -3.63 5.37 -17.92
N TRP A 238 -4.37 4.31 -18.27
CA TRP A 238 -4.59 3.85 -19.64
C TRP A 238 -5.97 4.19 -20.20
N SER A 239 -6.82 4.91 -19.45
CA SER A 239 -8.24 5.04 -19.76
C SER A 239 -8.56 5.76 -21.08
N SER A 240 -7.60 6.55 -21.60
CA SER A 240 -7.74 7.25 -22.88
C SER A 240 -7.53 6.35 -24.10
N VAL A 241 -6.79 5.24 -23.94
CA VAL A 241 -6.40 4.34 -25.04
C VAL A 241 -6.98 2.93 -24.89
N SER A 242 -7.46 2.57 -23.70
CA SER A 242 -8.06 1.27 -23.45
C SER A 242 -9.20 1.33 -22.43
N ARG A 243 -10.21 0.48 -22.66
CA ARG A 243 -11.30 0.22 -21.71
C ARG A 243 -11.30 -1.21 -21.16
N SER A 244 -10.40 -2.07 -21.62
CA SER A 244 -10.34 -3.47 -21.17
C SER A 244 -8.99 -3.80 -20.55
N VAL A 245 -9.02 -4.60 -19.48
CA VAL A 245 -7.81 -5.09 -18.81
C VAL A 245 -6.92 -5.89 -19.78
N LYS A 246 -7.53 -6.62 -20.71
CA LYS A 246 -6.81 -7.41 -21.72
C LYS A 246 -5.99 -6.50 -22.63
N ASP A 247 -6.59 -5.45 -23.18
CA ASP A 247 -5.87 -4.54 -24.08
C ASP A 247 -4.77 -3.79 -23.32
N VAL A 248 -5.01 -3.40 -22.06
CA VAL A 248 -3.96 -2.80 -21.20
C VAL A 248 -2.78 -3.76 -21.03
N PHE A 249 -3.05 -5.04 -20.80
CA PHE A 249 -2.00 -6.05 -20.66
C PHE A 249 -1.20 -6.22 -21.96
N GLU A 250 -1.85 -6.20 -23.13
CA GLU A 250 -1.19 -6.25 -24.44
C GLU A 250 -0.31 -5.00 -24.67
N LEU A 251 -0.82 -3.80 -24.33
CA LEU A 251 -0.05 -2.55 -24.43
C LEU A 251 1.20 -2.61 -23.54
N ILE A 252 1.06 -3.00 -22.28
CA ILE A 252 2.18 -3.13 -21.33
C ILE A 252 3.21 -4.14 -21.83
N THR A 253 2.76 -5.33 -22.25
CA THR A 253 3.68 -6.40 -22.70
C THR A 253 4.36 -6.06 -24.02
N SER A 254 3.78 -5.18 -24.85
CA SER A 254 4.42 -4.63 -26.06
C SER A 254 5.41 -3.48 -25.81
N GLY A 255 5.63 -3.08 -24.55
CA GLY A 255 6.60 -2.04 -24.19
C GLY A 255 6.06 -0.61 -24.32
N GLN A 256 4.74 -0.45 -24.50
CA GLN A 256 4.13 0.87 -24.49
C GLN A 256 4.04 1.43 -23.07
N THR A 257 3.94 2.75 -22.97
CA THR A 257 3.73 3.47 -21.71
C THR A 257 2.33 4.07 -21.67
N PRO A 258 1.76 4.28 -20.47
CA PRO A 258 0.52 5.03 -20.35
C PRO A 258 0.64 6.43 -20.98
N PRO A 259 -0.42 6.97 -21.62
CA PRO A 259 -0.37 8.30 -22.24
C PRO A 259 -0.14 9.41 -21.21
N ILE A 260 0.86 10.26 -21.46
CA ILE A 260 1.15 11.45 -20.64
C ILE A 260 0.38 12.65 -21.21
N PRO A 261 -0.37 13.41 -20.39
CA PRO A 261 -1.10 14.59 -20.87
C PRO A 261 -0.18 15.67 -21.47
N LEU A 262 -0.64 16.26 -22.58
CA LEU A 262 0.16 17.23 -23.36
C LEU A 262 0.25 18.61 -22.70
N ASP A 263 -0.73 18.96 -21.88
CA ASP A 263 -0.88 20.24 -21.18
C ASP A 263 0.01 20.38 -19.93
N LEU A 264 0.76 19.34 -19.56
CA LEU A 264 1.68 19.36 -18.43
C LEU A 264 2.96 20.15 -18.70
N SER A 265 3.58 20.62 -17.63
CA SER A 265 4.93 21.19 -17.67
C SER A 265 5.93 20.16 -18.18
N GLU A 266 6.94 20.63 -18.93
CA GLU A 266 8.02 19.77 -19.43
C GLU A 266 8.78 19.06 -18.29
N THR A 267 8.87 19.69 -17.11
CA THR A 267 9.46 19.07 -15.93
C THR A 267 8.62 17.93 -15.37
N CYS A 268 7.29 18.07 -15.38
CA CYS A 268 6.38 17.02 -14.93
C CYS A 268 6.38 15.84 -15.90
N LYS A 269 6.32 16.09 -17.21
CA LYS A 269 6.42 15.05 -18.24
C LYS A 269 7.69 14.22 -18.08
N LYS A 270 8.85 14.89 -17.98
CA LYS A 270 10.15 14.22 -17.78
C LYS A 270 10.20 13.39 -16.50
N PHE A 271 9.62 13.87 -15.41
CA PHE A 271 9.55 13.11 -14.16
C PHE A 271 8.74 11.81 -14.35
N ILE A 272 7.59 11.88 -15.03
CA ILE A 272 6.75 10.72 -15.34
C ILE A 272 7.50 9.75 -16.28
N GLU A 273 8.14 10.25 -17.33
CA GLU A 273 8.92 9.45 -18.30
C GLU A 273 10.08 8.70 -17.64
N ILE A 274 10.75 9.30 -16.66
CA ILE A 274 11.82 8.64 -15.90
C ILE A 274 11.26 7.50 -15.03
N CYS A 275 10.05 7.65 -14.48
CA CYS A 275 9.37 6.57 -13.75
C CYS A 275 8.91 5.44 -14.68
N LEU A 276 8.52 5.77 -15.92
CA LEU A 276 7.96 4.84 -16.91
C LEU A 276 9.00 4.28 -17.90
N GLN A 277 10.28 4.23 -17.53
CA GLN A 277 11.29 3.56 -18.34
C GLN A 277 10.95 2.06 -18.46
N GLU A 278 10.96 1.51 -19.68
CA GLU A 278 10.66 0.08 -19.88
C GLU A 278 11.67 -0.80 -19.15
N ASP A 279 12.97 -0.50 -19.28
CA ASP A 279 14.03 -1.20 -18.57
C ASP A 279 14.01 -0.82 -17.07
N PRO A 280 13.72 -1.78 -16.16
CA PRO A 280 13.65 -1.51 -14.73
C PRO A 280 14.97 -0.99 -14.15
N ASN A 281 16.13 -1.30 -14.75
CA ASN A 281 17.44 -0.82 -14.27
C ASN A 281 17.67 0.66 -14.58
N LYS A 282 16.91 1.24 -15.52
CA LYS A 282 16.96 2.67 -15.84
C LYS A 282 16.04 3.50 -14.98
N ARG A 283 15.13 2.87 -14.21
CA ARG A 283 14.27 3.59 -13.27
C ARG A 283 15.08 3.98 -12.03
N PRO A 284 15.01 5.24 -11.59
CA PRO A 284 15.65 5.67 -10.35
C PRO A 284 15.01 5.01 -9.13
N THR A 285 15.75 4.95 -8.03
CA THR A 285 15.19 4.55 -6.74
C THR A 285 14.26 5.64 -6.18
N ALA A 286 13.42 5.28 -5.20
CA ALA A 286 12.60 6.26 -4.50
C ALA A 286 13.46 7.37 -3.87
N GLU A 287 14.62 7.02 -3.32
CA GLU A 287 15.58 7.98 -2.77
C GLU A 287 16.14 8.94 -3.84
N ALA A 288 16.50 8.42 -5.01
CA ALA A 288 16.98 9.26 -6.11
C ALA A 288 15.88 10.21 -6.63
N LEU A 289 14.63 9.75 -6.72
CA LEU A 289 13.50 10.60 -7.12
C LEU A 289 13.23 11.73 -6.14
N LEU A 290 13.33 11.48 -4.83
CA LEU A 290 13.22 12.53 -3.79
C LEU A 290 14.26 13.64 -3.95
N GLN A 291 15.40 13.34 -4.59
CA GLN A 291 16.44 14.32 -4.88
C GLN A 291 16.27 15.03 -6.22
N HIS A 292 15.28 14.66 -7.03
CA HIS A 292 15.05 15.18 -8.36
C HIS A 292 14.59 16.65 -8.33
N ASP A 293 15.13 17.45 -9.25
CA ASP A 293 14.88 18.89 -9.36
C ASP A 293 13.39 19.25 -9.42
N PHE A 294 12.59 18.42 -10.09
CA PHE A 294 11.15 18.63 -10.21
C PHE A 294 10.46 18.72 -8.84
N LEU A 295 10.76 17.78 -7.92
CA LEU A 295 10.17 17.78 -6.58
C LEU A 295 10.77 18.91 -5.73
N LYS A 296 12.10 19.07 -5.75
CA LYS A 296 12.79 20.11 -4.95
C LYS A 296 12.30 21.52 -5.27
N LYS A 297 12.15 21.86 -6.55
CA LYS A 297 11.74 23.21 -6.99
C LYS A 297 10.32 23.52 -6.53
N HIS A 298 9.36 22.60 -6.71
CA HIS A 298 7.98 22.78 -6.27
C HIS A 298 7.89 22.93 -4.74
N LEU A 299 8.55 22.06 -3.98
CA LEU A 299 8.51 22.11 -2.51
C LEU A 299 9.19 23.36 -1.93
N SER A 300 10.25 23.86 -2.58
CA SER A 300 10.92 25.11 -2.17
C SER A 300 10.08 26.37 -2.47
N SER A 301 9.18 26.29 -3.44
CA SER A 301 8.33 27.41 -3.87
C SER A 301 7.17 27.64 -2.90
N ASP A 302 6.65 26.57 -2.29
CA ASP A 302 5.51 26.61 -1.36
C ASP A 302 5.86 27.05 0.07
N ASN A 303 7.14 27.02 0.45
CA ASN A 303 7.63 27.63 1.70
C ASN A 303 7.44 29.15 1.77
N LYS A 304 6.97 29.80 0.68
CA LYS A 304 6.56 31.21 0.68
C LYS A 304 5.14 31.44 1.23
N PHE A 305 4.31 30.41 1.35
CA PHE A 305 2.95 30.52 1.89
C PHE A 305 2.81 29.98 3.32
N ALA A 306 3.74 29.15 3.79
CA ALA A 306 3.76 28.62 5.16
C ALA A 306 4.20 29.65 6.24
N ASN A 307 4.64 30.85 5.82
CA ASN A 307 5.05 31.96 6.69
C ASN A 307 4.20 33.21 6.45
N LYS A 308 2.88 33.10 6.58
CA LYS A 308 2.05 34.28 6.88
C LYS A 308 1.53 34.14 8.33
N PRO A 309 1.70 35.20 9.15
CA PRO A 309 1.37 35.18 10.57
C PRO A 309 -0.12 34.95 10.82
#